data_AF-A0A0Q7N1B5-F1
#
_entry.id   AF-A0A0Q7N1B5-F1
#
_cell.length_a   1.000
_cell.length_b   1.000
_cell.length_c   1.000
_cell.angle_alpha   90.00
_cell.angle_beta   90.00
_cell.angle_gamma   90.00
#
_symmetry.space_group_name_H-M   'P 1'
#
loop_
_entity.id
_entity.type
_entity.pdbx_description
1 polymer ?
#
loop_
_entity_poly.entity_id
_entity_poly.type
_entity_poly.pdbx_seq_one_letter_code
_entity_poly.pdbx_strand_id
1 'polypeptide(L)'
;MRTDYPTEDEIRANFEEMLASVCGGGGLRTETGLDNETENALWAISRVHPAVPEELVTAARAEFAAQLDGSHKRARRAALARRLEELDREANG
;
A
#
# COMPACT_ATOMS: atom_id res chain seq x y z
N MET A 1 -6.92 -17.03 13.76
CA MET A 1 -6.02 -15.87 13.96
C MET A 1 -4.62 -16.34 13.60
N ARG A 2 -4.01 -15.81 12.53
CA ARG A 2 -2.62 -16.14 12.18
C ARG A 2 -1.73 -15.46 13.22
N THR A 3 -0.84 -16.23 13.85
CA THR A 3 0.04 -15.74 14.93
C THR A 3 1.24 -14.99 14.36
N ASP A 4 1.58 -15.25 13.09
CA ASP A 4 2.77 -14.74 12.43
C ASP A 4 2.43 -13.73 11.34
N TYR A 5 3.28 -12.70 11.23
CA TYR A 5 3.23 -11.74 10.13
C TYR A 5 3.42 -12.46 8.78
N PRO A 6 2.65 -12.13 7.73
CA PRO A 6 2.76 -12.77 6.43
C PRO A 6 4.20 -12.72 5.89
N THR A 7 4.66 -13.79 5.26
CA THR A 7 5.95 -13.79 4.57
C THR A 7 5.90 -12.91 3.32
N GLU A 8 7.06 -12.55 2.75
CA GLU A 8 7.10 -11.77 1.51
C GLU A 8 6.37 -12.47 0.35
N ASP A 9 6.52 -13.80 0.23
CA ASP A 9 5.82 -14.59 -0.77
C ASP A 9 4.30 -14.59 -0.56
N GLU A 10 3.85 -14.64 0.70
CA GLU A 10 2.43 -14.52 1.03
C GLU A 10 1.88 -13.13 0.71
N ILE A 11 2.66 -12.07 0.99
CA ILE A 11 2.33 -10.70 0.63
C ILE A 11 2.21 -10.55 -0.89
N ARG A 12 3.14 -11.16 -1.66
CA ARG A 12 3.10 -11.17 -3.13
C ARG A 12 1.88 -11.90 -3.67
N ALA A 13 1.56 -13.06 -3.12
CA ALA A 13 0.35 -13.80 -3.50
C ALA A 13 -0.92 -13.00 -3.19
N ASN A 14 -0.97 -12.37 -2.01
CA ASN A 14 -2.09 -11.53 -1.62
C ASN A 14 -2.25 -10.32 -2.55
N PHE A 15 -1.15 -9.67 -2.95
CA PHE A 15 -1.20 -8.56 -3.90
C PHE A 15 -1.80 -8.97 -5.25
N GLU A 16 -1.31 -10.05 -5.87
CA GLU A 16 -1.83 -10.49 -7.17
C GLU A 16 -3.30 -10.92 -7.08
N GLU A 17 -3.71 -11.55 -5.97
CA GLU A 17 -5.12 -11.90 -5.75
C GLU A 17 -6.01 -10.66 -5.61
N MET A 18 -5.55 -9.65 -4.86
CA MET A 18 -6.29 -8.40 -4.68
C MET A 18 -6.34 -7.58 -5.97
N LEU A 19 -5.26 -7.54 -6.75
CA LEU A 19 -5.23 -6.91 -8.06
C LEU A 19 -6.21 -7.58 -9.03
N ALA A 20 -6.21 -8.91 -9.09
CA ALA A 20 -7.18 -9.66 -9.90
C ALA A 20 -8.62 -9.41 -9.45
N SER A 21 -8.87 -9.36 -8.13
CA SER A 21 -10.18 -9.06 -7.56
C SER A 21 -10.68 -7.68 -8.01
N VAL A 22 -9.92 -6.61 -7.80
CA VAL A 22 -10.38 -5.25 -8.14
C VAL A 22 -10.50 -5.02 -9.64
N CYS A 23 -9.64 -5.64 -10.45
CA CYS A 23 -9.77 -5.62 -11.91
C CYS A 23 -10.99 -6.40 -12.42
N GLY A 24 -11.46 -7.40 -11.67
CA GLY A 24 -12.68 -8.16 -11.96
C GLY A 24 -13.96 -7.56 -11.36
N GLY A 25 -13.89 -6.37 -10.76
CA GLY A 25 -15.03 -5.71 -10.12
C GLY A 25 -15.33 -6.20 -8.70
N GLY A 26 -14.43 -6.99 -8.12
CA GLY A 26 -14.42 -7.36 -6.72
C GLY A 26 -13.87 -6.25 -5.82
N GLY A 27 -13.69 -6.59 -4.54
CA GLY A 27 -13.18 -5.68 -3.52
C GLY A 27 -11.85 -6.13 -2.93
N LEU A 28 -11.36 -5.33 -1.98
CA LEU A 28 -10.18 -5.66 -1.19
C LEU A 28 -10.54 -6.40 0.09
N ARG A 29 -9.73 -7.39 0.43
CA ARG A 29 -9.78 -8.08 1.72
C ARG A 29 -8.85 -7.40 2.70
N THR A 30 -9.18 -7.52 3.97
CA THR A 30 -8.32 -7.11 5.08
C THR A 30 -7.25 -8.15 5.38
N GLU A 31 -6.27 -7.79 6.23
CA GLU A 31 -5.24 -8.71 6.74
C GLU A 31 -4.36 -9.35 5.65
N THR A 32 -4.14 -8.62 4.54
CA THR A 32 -3.33 -9.05 3.39
C THR A 32 -1.83 -8.83 3.60
N GLY A 33 -1.45 -8.00 4.57
CA GLY A 33 -0.07 -7.55 4.75
C GLY A 33 0.37 -6.48 3.75
N LEU A 34 -0.56 -5.96 2.94
CA LEU A 34 -0.33 -4.78 2.09
C LEU A 34 -0.31 -3.52 2.95
N ASP A 35 0.54 -2.57 2.60
CA ASP A 35 0.52 -1.26 3.25
C ASP A 35 -0.53 -0.33 2.62
N ASN A 36 -0.90 0.70 3.38
CA ASN A 36 -1.95 1.64 2.97
C ASN A 36 -1.71 2.25 1.57
N GLU A 37 -0.47 2.56 1.18
CA GLU A 37 -0.18 3.13 -0.14
C GLU A 37 -0.53 2.13 -1.25
N THR A 38 -0.13 0.86 -1.08
CA THR A 38 -0.48 -0.23 -1.99
C THR A 38 -2.00 -0.48 -2.01
N GLU A 39 -2.65 -0.52 -0.85
CA GLU A 39 -4.11 -0.71 -0.76
C GLU A 39 -4.87 0.45 -1.41
N ASN A 40 -4.41 1.69 -1.24
CA ASN A 40 -5.02 2.87 -1.86
C ASN A 40 -4.94 2.82 -3.38
N ALA A 41 -3.81 2.36 -3.94
CA ALA A 41 -3.68 2.20 -5.39
C ALA A 41 -4.64 1.13 -5.94
N LEU A 42 -4.83 0.02 -5.21
CA LEU A 42 -5.82 -1.00 -5.58
C LEU A 42 -7.26 -0.49 -5.45
N TRP A 43 -7.55 0.32 -4.43
CA TRP A 43 -8.85 1.00 -4.30
C TRP A 43 -9.13 1.95 -5.46
N ALA A 44 -8.12 2.65 -5.97
CA ALA A 44 -8.27 3.52 -7.14
C ALA A 44 -8.74 2.73 -8.37
N ILE A 45 -8.21 1.52 -8.57
CA ILE A 45 -8.66 0.59 -9.63
C ILE A 45 -10.13 0.19 -9.42
N SER A 46 -10.48 -0.26 -8.21
CA SER A 46 -11.84 -0.72 -7.88
C SER A 46 -12.90 0.38 -8.16
N ARG A 47 -12.56 1.65 -7.91
CA ARG A 47 -13.48 2.79 -8.11
C ARG A 47 -13.81 3.11 -9.56
N VAL A 48 -12.96 2.72 -10.52
CA VAL A 48 -13.13 3.04 -11.94
C VAL A 48 -13.58 1.83 -12.77
N HIS A 49 -13.66 0.65 -12.15
CA HIS A 49 -14.19 -0.54 -12.79
C HIS A 49 -15.61 -0.30 -13.35
N PRO A 50 -15.95 -0.81 -14.55
CA PRO A 50 -15.18 -1.75 -15.39
C PRO A 50 -14.14 -1.12 -16.31
N ALA A 51 -14.09 0.22 -16.40
CA ALA A 51 -13.20 0.92 -17.32
C ALA A 51 -11.82 1.17 -16.67
N VAL A 52 -11.14 0.11 -16.25
CA VAL A 52 -9.84 0.20 -15.57
C VAL A 52 -8.75 0.64 -16.55
N PRO A 53 -8.15 1.83 -16.36
CA PRO A 53 -7.00 2.27 -17.13
C PRO A 53 -5.75 1.46 -16.77
N GLU A 54 -4.92 1.14 -17.78
CA GLU A 54 -3.66 0.43 -17.58
C GLU A 54 -2.71 1.18 -16.63
N GLU A 55 -2.72 2.51 -16.68
CA GLU A 55 -1.93 3.38 -15.79
C GLU A 55 -2.19 3.14 -14.29
N LEU A 56 -3.42 2.80 -13.90
CA LEU A 56 -3.73 2.50 -12.50
C LEU A 56 -3.18 1.14 -12.09
N VAL A 57 -3.17 0.16 -13.01
CA VAL A 57 -2.56 -1.15 -12.78
C VAL A 57 -1.05 -1.00 -12.66
N THR A 58 -0.41 -0.21 -13.53
CA THR A 58 1.02 0.11 -13.44
C THR A 58 1.35 0.82 -12.13
N ALA A 59 0.54 1.80 -11.72
CA ALA A 59 0.73 2.51 -10.46
C ALA A 59 0.62 1.56 -9.25
N ALA A 60 -0.40 0.71 -9.20
CA ALA A 60 -0.54 -0.28 -8.13
C ALA A 60 0.65 -1.24 -8.05
N ARG A 61 1.20 -1.67 -9.18
CA ARG A 61 2.41 -2.51 -9.23
C ARG A 61 3.66 -1.76 -8.75
N ALA A 62 3.77 -0.46 -9.05
CA ALA A 62 4.88 0.37 -8.60
C ALA A 62 4.84 0.59 -7.07
N GLU A 63 3.67 0.92 -6.52
CA GLU A 63 3.47 1.04 -5.06
C GLU A 63 3.80 -0.29 -4.36
N PHE A 64 3.36 -1.42 -4.92
CA PHE A 64 3.70 -2.73 -4.38
C PHE A 64 5.22 -3.02 -4.39
N ALA A 65 5.92 -2.67 -5.47
CA ALA A 65 7.37 -2.80 -5.54
C ALA A 65 8.07 -1.93 -4.46
N ALA A 66 7.57 -0.71 -4.24
CA ALA A 66 8.07 0.21 -3.22
C ALA A 66 7.74 -0.24 -1.79
N GLN A 67 6.66 -1.02 -1.58
CA GLN A 67 6.43 -1.74 -0.34
C GLN A 67 7.53 -2.80 -0.12
N LEU A 68 7.80 -3.64 -1.11
CA LEU A 68 8.77 -4.74 -1.01
C LEU A 68 10.20 -4.26 -0.80
N ASP A 69 10.64 -3.22 -1.51
CA ASP A 69 11.98 -2.66 -1.36
C ASP A 69 12.13 -1.78 -0.09
N GLY A 70 11.04 -1.60 0.66
CA GLY A 70 10.97 -0.83 1.91
C GLY A 70 10.95 0.68 1.73
N SER A 71 10.77 1.21 0.52
CA SER A 71 10.67 2.65 0.24
C SER A 71 9.53 3.31 1.00
N HIS A 72 8.34 2.70 1.04
CA HIS A 72 7.22 3.25 1.82
C HIS A 72 7.57 3.37 3.30
N LYS A 73 8.18 2.33 3.88
CA LYS A 73 8.62 2.34 5.27
C LYS A 73 9.65 3.43 5.52
N ARG A 74 10.63 3.62 4.62
CA ARG A 74 11.62 4.70 4.72
C ARG A 74 10.96 6.08 4.63
N ALA A 75 10.05 6.28 3.68
CA ALA A 75 9.33 7.53 3.48
C ALA A 75 8.48 7.89 4.71
N ARG A 76 7.73 6.93 5.25
CA ARG A 76 6.95 7.12 6.49
C ARG A 76 7.83 7.48 7.69
N ARG A 77 8.98 6.81 7.86
CA ARG A 77 9.93 7.15 8.93
C ARG A 77 10.49 8.56 8.77
N ALA A 78 10.83 8.97 7.55
CA ALA A 78 11.33 10.31 7.28
C ALA A 78 10.25 11.39 7.52
N ALA A 79 9.00 11.12 7.13
CA ALA A 79 7.88 12.02 7.38
C ALA A 79 7.62 12.19 8.89
N LEU A 80 7.65 11.09 9.65
CA LEU A 80 7.49 11.14 11.11
C LEU A 80 8.61 11.94 11.77
N ALA A 81 9.88 11.72 11.38
CA ALA A 81 11.00 12.46 11.91
C ALA A 81 10.85 13.98 11.71
N ARG A 82 10.46 14.41 10.49
CA ARG A 82 10.22 15.83 10.19
C ARG A 82 9.11 16.43 11.05
N ARG A 83 8.02 15.68 11.29
CA ARG A 83 6.92 16.14 12.14
C ARG A 83 7.32 16.29 13.60
N LEU A 84 8.16 15.39 14.11
CA LEU A 84 8.69 15.50 15.47
C LEU A 84 9.62 16.72 15.61
N GLU A 85 10.50 16.95 14.65
CA GLU A 85 11.38 18.13 14.62
C GLU A 85 10.60 19.46 14.55
N GLU A 86 9.47 19.47 13.83
CA GLU A 86 8.55 20.62 13.77
C GLU A 86 7.93 20.90 15.14
N LEU A 87 7.39 19.87 15.81
CA LEU A 87 6.79 19.98 17.14
C LEU A 87 7.80 20.43 18.20
N ASP A 88 9.03 19.89 18.18
CA ASP A 88 10.09 20.29 19.11
C ASP A 88 10.49 21.76 18.94
N ARG A 89 10.43 22.29 17.71
CA ARG A 89 10.67 23.71 17.43
C ARG A 89 9.55 24.59 17.97
N GLU A 90 8.31 24.18 17.80
CA GLU A 90 7.12 24.90 18.32
C GLU A 90 7.07 24.89 19.85
N ALA A 91 7.54 23.82 20.50
CA ALA A 91 7.53 23.69 21.95
C ALA A 91 8.66 24.43 22.68
N ASN A 92 9.78 24.72 22.00
CA ASN A 92 10.98 25.31 22.60
C ASN A 92 11.31 26.74 22.10
N GLY A 93 10.43 27.34 21.29
CA GLY A 93 10.53 28.73 20.82
C GLY A 93 9.58 29.66 21.56
#